data_AF-A0AAN5C746-F1
#
_entry.id   AF-A0AAN5C746-F1
#
_cell.length_a   1.000
_cell.length_b   1.000
_cell.length_c   1.000
_cell.angle_alpha   90.00
_cell.angle_beta   90.00
_cell.angle_gamma   90.00
#
_symmetry.space_group_name_H-M   'P 1'
#
loop_
_entity.id
_entity.type
_entity.pdbx_description
1 polymer ?
#
loop_
_entity_poly.entity_id
_entity_poly.type
_entity_poly.pdbx_seq_one_letter_code
_entity_poly.pdbx_strand_id
1 'polypeptide(L)'
;MEILLICLDFALISAEIYLLFRLSLTRDPFFQIPFFHFLTVTGIGGIISVCGYLINVRFQVTEESAWSFKFGYVLNSFGVTLSTTGKLCIVVNRFVAMRNGMLLENVFTISK
;
A
#
# COMPACT_ATOMS: atom_id res chain seq x y z
N MET A 1 21.10 16.62 3.72
CA MET A 1 19.62 16.53 3.67
C MET A 1 19.17 15.20 3.07
N GLU A 2 19.77 14.74 1.96
CA GLU A 2 19.39 13.48 1.29
C GLU A 2 19.54 12.22 2.14
N ILE A 3 20.59 12.10 2.95
CA ILE A 3 20.81 10.91 3.81
C ILE A 3 19.66 10.74 4.83
N LEU A 4 19.14 11.85 5.37
CA LEU A 4 18.04 11.83 6.32
C LEU A 4 16.74 11.34 5.67
N LEU A 5 16.49 11.75 4.42
CA LEU A 5 15.34 11.27 3.64
C LEU A 5 15.44 9.76 3.39
N ILE A 6 16.64 9.25 3.06
CA ILE A 6 16.87 7.81 2.87
C ILE A 6 16.57 7.03 4.15
N CYS A 7 17.13 7.47 5.29
CA CYS A 7 16.88 6.81 6.57
C CYS A 7 15.39 6.81 6.92
N LEU A 8 14.69 7.91 6.63
CA LEU A 8 13.26 8.01 6.85
C LEU A 8 12.48 7.06 5.94
N ASP A 9 12.81 6.98 4.65
CA ASP A 9 12.18 6.06 3.69
C ASP A 9 12.34 4.60 4.14
N PHE A 10 13.55 4.18 4.55
CA PHE A 10 13.78 2.84 5.08
C PHE A 10 13.03 2.56 6.38
N ALA A 11 13.00 3.53 7.30
CA ALA A 11 12.24 3.41 8.54
C ALA A 11 10.73 3.29 8.26
N LEU A 12 10.21 4.06 7.30
CA LEU A 12 8.79 4.03 6.93
C LEU A 12 8.42 2.69 6.28
N ILE A 13 9.21 2.22 5.31
CA ILE A 13 8.99 0.93 4.63
C ILE A 13 9.06 -0.21 5.64
N SER A 14 10.06 -0.23 6.53
CA SER A 14 10.19 -1.31 7.52
C SER A 14 9.01 -1.33 8.51
N ALA A 15 8.53 -0.16 8.94
CA ALA A 15 7.33 -0.05 9.76
C ALA A 15 6.07 -0.54 9.02
N GLU A 16 5.92 -0.19 7.74
CA GLU A 16 4.80 -0.61 6.90
C GLU A 16 4.79 -2.13 6.66
N ILE A 17 5.96 -2.71 6.33
CA ILE A 17 6.13 -4.16 6.20
C ILE A 17 5.78 -4.88 7.51
N TYR A 18 6.28 -4.37 8.65
CA TYR A 18 5.97 -4.95 9.95
C TYR A 18 4.47 -4.92 10.24
N LEU A 19 3.80 -3.80 9.95
CA LEU A 19 2.36 -3.66 10.13
C LEU A 19 1.59 -4.66 9.27
N LEU A 20 1.91 -4.77 7.98
CA LEU A 20 1.26 -5.70 7.05
C LEU A 20 1.50 -7.16 7.42
N PHE A 21 2.73 -7.49 7.85
CA PHE A 21 3.08 -8.82 8.33
C PHE A 21 2.26 -9.19 9.57
N ARG A 22 2.18 -8.29 10.54
CA ARG A 22 1.39 -8.49 11.76
C ARG A 22 -0.11 -8.61 11.46
N LEU A 23 -0.62 -7.79 10.54
CA LEU A 23 -2.01 -7.87 10.09
C LEU A 23 -2.30 -9.24 9.45
N SER A 24 -1.38 -9.72 8.62
CA SER A 24 -1.48 -11.01 7.93
C SER A 24 -1.39 -12.21 8.89
N LEU A 25 -0.65 -12.07 9.99
CA LEU A 25 -0.54 -13.11 11.02
C LEU A 25 -1.79 -13.20 11.91
N THR A 26 -2.54 -12.10 12.02
CA THR A 26 -3.69 -12.04 12.91
C THR A 26 -4.89 -12.75 12.29
N ARG A 27 -5.32 -13.87 12.90
CA ARG A 27 -6.45 -14.69 12.42
C ARG A 27 -7.80 -14.32 13.03
N ASP A 28 -7.84 -13.29 13.87
CA ASP A 28 -9.06 -12.86 14.54
C ASP A 28 -10.06 -12.32 13.49
N PRO A 29 -11.34 -12.75 13.53
CA PRO A 29 -12.37 -12.33 12.57
C PRO A 29 -12.54 -10.81 12.49
N PHE A 30 -12.18 -10.06 13.54
CA PHE A 30 -12.17 -8.60 13.50
C PHE A 30 -11.24 -8.03 12.42
N PHE A 31 -10.15 -8.72 12.08
CA PHE A 31 -9.19 -8.27 11.07
C PHE A 31 -9.53 -8.74 9.64
N GLN A 32 -10.61 -9.50 9.46
CA GLN A 32 -11.08 -9.95 8.13
C GLN A 32 -12.12 -8.99 7.52
N ILE A 33 -12.39 -7.88 8.19
CA ILE A 33 -13.31 -6.84 7.71
C ILE A 33 -12.74 -6.22 6.42
N PRO A 34 -13.57 -5.85 5.42
CA PRO A 34 -13.14 -5.24 4.16
C PRO A 34 -12.18 -4.06 4.33
N PHE A 35 -12.30 -3.29 5.42
CA PHE A 35 -11.35 -2.24 5.79
C PHE A 35 -9.90 -2.73 5.82
N PHE A 36 -9.63 -3.85 6.49
CA PHE A 36 -8.28 -4.40 6.62
C PHE A 36 -7.76 -5.01 5.32
N HIS A 37 -8.66 -5.54 4.47
CA HIS A 37 -8.31 -5.95 3.12
C HIS A 37 -7.87 -4.76 2.25
N PHE A 38 -8.63 -3.67 2.23
CA PHE A 38 -8.23 -2.47 1.50
C PHE A 38 -6.97 -1.83 2.09
N LEU A 39 -6.80 -1.86 3.42
CA LEU A 39 -5.58 -1.40 4.09
C LEU A 39 -4.36 -2.20 3.63
N THR A 40 -4.50 -3.53 3.52
CA THR A 40 -3.42 -4.42 3.07
C THR A 40 -3.04 -4.14 1.62
N VAL A 41 -4.02 -4.04 0.72
CA VAL A 41 -3.78 -3.73 -0.70
C VAL A 41 -3.12 -2.35 -0.86
N THR A 42 -3.59 -1.37 -0.09
CA THR A 42 -3.01 -0.01 -0.08
C THR A 42 -1.55 -0.01 0.36
N GLY A 43 -1.23 -0.78 1.40
CA GLY A 43 0.13 -0.87 1.92
C GLY A 43 1.08 -1.60 0.97
N ILE A 44 0.61 -2.67 0.31
CA ILE A 44 1.38 -3.34 -0.74
C ILE A 44 1.66 -2.36 -1.89
N GLY A 45 0.67 -1.57 -2.32
CA GLY A 45 0.85 -0.53 -3.33
C GLY A 45 1.86 0.54 -2.91
N GLY A 46 1.84 0.94 -1.63
CA GLY A 46 2.82 1.85 -1.03
C GLY A 46 4.25 1.32 -1.13
N ILE A 47 4.48 0.09 -0.68
CA ILE A 47 5.80 -0.56 -0.74
C ILE A 47 6.30 -0.67 -2.20
N ILE A 48 5.44 -1.09 -3.13
CA ILE A 48 5.80 -1.18 -4.57
C ILE A 48 6.20 0.20 -5.10
N SER A 49 5.50 1.26 -4.69
CA SER A 49 5.80 2.62 -5.10
C SER A 49 7.20 3.06 -4.65
N VAL A 50 7.53 2.84 -3.38
CA VAL A 50 8.83 3.24 -2.82
C VAL A 50 9.96 2.38 -3.41
N CYS A 51 9.75 1.08 -3.61
CA CYS A 51 10.71 0.23 -4.32
C CYS A 51 10.96 0.72 -5.75
N GLY A 52 9.91 1.09 -6.49
CA GLY A 52 10.03 1.67 -7.84
C GLY A 52 10.79 2.99 -7.85
N TYR A 53 10.56 3.85 -6.85
CA TYR A 53 11.28 5.11 -6.67
C TYR A 53 12.77 4.87 -6.38
N LEU A 54 13.11 3.92 -5.49
CA LEU A 54 14.49 3.57 -5.19
C LEU A 54 15.21 3.04 -6.43
N ILE A 55 14.57 2.18 -7.22
CA ILE A 55 15.14 1.68 -8.48
C ILE A 55 15.40 2.83 -9.45
N ASN A 56 14.45 3.77 -9.56
CA ASN A 56 14.51 4.88 -10.51
C ASN A 56 15.59 5.92 -10.16
N VAL A 57 15.72 6.28 -8.87
CA VAL A 57 16.57 7.38 -8.42
C VAL A 57 17.95 6.94 -7.96
N ARG A 58 18.08 5.74 -7.37
CA ARG A 58 19.35 5.30 -6.74
C ARG A 58 20.28 4.58 -7.68
N PHE A 59 19.75 3.91 -8.71
CA PHE A 59 20.61 3.33 -9.74
C PHE A 59 20.85 4.40 -10.80
N GLN A 60 22.03 5.02 -10.77
CA GLN A 60 22.49 5.82 -11.91
C GLN A 60 22.74 4.86 -13.07
N VAL A 61 21.72 4.71 -13.89
CA VAL A 61 21.69 3.75 -14.98
C VAL A 61 22.43 4.34 -16.19
N THR A 62 23.52 3.69 -16.59
CA THR A 62 24.18 3.88 -17.88
C THR A 62 23.19 3.63 -19.03
N GLU A 63 23.35 4.31 -20.17
CA GLU A 63 22.40 4.28 -21.31
C GLU A 63 21.95 2.87 -21.74
N GLU A 64 22.80 1.85 -21.54
CA GLU A 64 22.51 0.45 -21.87
C GLU A 64 21.39 -0.19 -21.02
N SER A 65 21.08 0.33 -19.83
CA SER A 65 19.99 -0.20 -18.98
C SER A 65 18.74 0.68 -18.92
N ALA A 66 18.48 1.48 -19.96
CA ALA A 66 17.29 2.34 -20.06
C ALA A 66 15.95 1.61 -19.80
N TRP A 67 15.90 0.30 -20.01
CA TRP A 67 14.74 -0.53 -19.69
C TRP A 67 14.43 -0.59 -18.18
N SER A 68 15.46 -0.70 -17.33
CA SER A 68 15.32 -0.73 -15.86
C SER A 68 14.76 0.57 -15.30
N PHE A 69 15.13 1.71 -15.90
CA PHE A 69 14.58 3.03 -15.56
C PHE A 69 13.08 3.10 -15.89
N LYS A 70 12.68 2.69 -17.11
CA LYS A 70 11.27 2.62 -17.51
C LYS A 70 10.46 1.71 -16.59
N PHE A 71 11.03 0.56 -16.22
CA PHE A 71 10.38 -0.38 -15.31
C PHE A 71 10.18 0.22 -13.91
N GLY A 72 11.21 0.86 -13.35
CA GLY A 72 11.11 1.55 -12.05
C GLY A 72 10.05 2.65 -12.04
N TYR A 73 9.95 3.44 -13.12
CA TYR A 73 8.92 4.46 -13.28
C TYR A 73 7.50 3.88 -13.36
N VAL A 74 7.31 2.80 -14.10
CA VAL A 74 6.01 2.10 -14.21
C VAL A 74 5.61 1.53 -12.85
N LEU A 75 6.52 0.85 -12.15
CA LEU A 75 6.27 0.33 -10.81
C LEU A 75 5.89 1.44 -9.83
N ASN A 76 6.61 2.57 -9.86
CA ASN A 76 6.32 3.70 -9.01
C ASN A 76 4.91 4.25 -9.28
N SER A 77 4.60 4.55 -10.54
CA SER A 77 3.30 5.11 -10.96
C SER A 77 2.15 4.18 -10.63
N PHE A 78 2.33 2.88 -10.87
CA PHE A 78 1.34 1.86 -10.54
C PHE A 78 1.12 1.75 -9.03
N GLY A 79 2.20 1.71 -8.25
CA GLY A 79 2.14 1.67 -6.79
C GLY A 79 1.42 2.89 -6.18
N VAL A 80 1.73 4.10 -6.66
CA VAL A 80 1.03 5.34 -6.24
C VAL A 80 -0.45 5.26 -6.57
N THR A 81 -0.80 4.83 -7.78
CA THR A 81 -2.20 4.72 -8.22
C THR A 81 -2.97 3.71 -7.39
N LEU A 82 -2.37 2.54 -7.14
CA LEU A 82 -2.98 1.49 -6.31
C LEU A 82 -3.16 1.96 -4.87
N SER A 83 -2.16 2.61 -4.28
CA SER A 83 -2.23 3.15 -2.92
C SER A 83 -3.30 4.25 -2.82
N THR A 84 -3.38 5.15 -3.80
CA THR A 84 -4.36 6.25 -3.80
C THR A 84 -5.78 5.70 -3.96
N THR A 85 -5.98 4.76 -4.88
CA THR A 85 -7.27 4.10 -5.09
C THR A 85 -7.69 3.31 -3.86
N GLY A 86 -6.77 2.58 -3.23
CA GLY A 86 -7.04 1.85 -2.00
C GLY A 86 -7.45 2.76 -0.84
N LYS A 87 -6.78 3.91 -0.66
CA LYS A 87 -7.17 4.93 0.32
C LYS A 87 -8.56 5.50 0.03
N LEU A 88 -8.89 5.77 -1.23
CA LEU A 88 -10.24 6.21 -1.62
C LEU A 88 -11.29 5.15 -1.27
N CYS A 89 -11.04 3.88 -1.55
CA CYS A 89 -11.93 2.79 -1.16
C CYS A 89 -12.13 2.72 0.36
N ILE A 90 -11.06 2.92 1.15
CA ILE A 90 -11.16 2.97 2.61
C ILE A 90 -12.05 4.14 3.07
N VAL A 91 -11.86 5.33 2.51
CA VAL A 91 -12.66 6.52 2.84
C VAL A 91 -14.13 6.29 2.48
N VAL A 92 -14.41 5.76 1.30
CA VAL A 92 -15.77 5.43 0.86
C VAL A 92 -16.40 4.38 1.79
N ASN A 93 -15.67 3.30 2.10
CA ASN A 93 -16.14 2.26 3.00
C ASN A 93 -16.48 2.82 4.39
N ARG A 94 -15.62 3.69 4.94
CA ARG A 94 -15.86 4.35 6.24
C ARG A 94 -17.02 5.35 6.17
N PHE A 95 -17.10 6.14 5.11
CA PHE A 95 -18.20 7.09 4.90
C PHE A 95 -19.55 6.37 4.85
N VAL A 96 -19.63 5.27 4.10
CA VAL A 96 -20.86 4.46 4.00
C VAL A 96 -21.18 3.77 5.33
N ALA A 97 -20.18 3.22 6.03
CA ALA A 97 -20.37 2.62 7.34
C ALA A 97 -20.91 3.62 8.38
N MET A 98 -20.36 4.83 8.43
CA MET A 98 -20.84 5.91 9.31
C MET A 98 -22.25 6.39 8.93
N ARG A 99 -22.55 6.47 7.63
CA ARG A 99 -23.86 6.92 7.13
C ARG A 99 -24.98 5.90 7.37
N ASN A 100 -24.68 4.61 7.27
CA ASN A 100 -25.68 3.53 7.36
C ASN A 100 -25.74 2.83 8.72
N GLY A 101 -24.92 3.24 9.71
CA GLY A 101 -25.02 2.92 11.13
C GLY A 101 -24.86 1.44 11.56
N MET A 102 -25.19 0.46 10.71
CA MET A 102 -25.31 -0.95 11.12
C MET A 102 -25.15 -2.02 10.02
N LEU A 103 -25.16 -1.69 8.72
CA LEU A 103 -25.57 -2.68 7.70
C LEU A 103 -24.52 -3.24 6.72
N LEU A 104 -23.29 -2.72 6.64
CA LEU A 104 -22.38 -3.12 5.53
C LEU A 104 -21.16 -3.96 5.91
N GLU A 105 -20.71 -3.94 7.16
CA GLU A 105 -19.67 -4.92 7.59
C GLU A 105 -20.22 -6.35 7.59
N ASN A 106 -21.54 -6.54 7.82
CA ASN A 106 -22.18 -7.85 7.78
C ASN A 106 -22.50 -8.38 6.38
N VAL A 107 -22.73 -7.53 5.38
CA VAL A 107 -23.09 -8.00 4.03
C VAL A 107 -21.89 -8.64 3.31
N PHE A 108 -20.67 -8.22 3.63
CA PHE A 108 -19.45 -8.83 3.09
C PHE A 108 -19.00 -10.09 3.87
N THR A 109 -19.44 -10.29 5.12
CA THR A 109 -19.12 -11.51 5.90
C THR A 109 -20.06 -12.68 5.64
N ILE A 110 -21.25 -12.46 5.05
CA ILE A 110 -22.23 -13.54 4.75
C ILE A 110 -21.84 -14.39 3.51
N SER A 111 -20.80 -14.01 2.75
CA SER A 111 -20.31 -14.82 1.64
C SER A 111 -19.09 -15.66 2.03
N LYS A 112 -19.28 -16.60 2.96
CA LYS A 112 -18.46 -17.80 3.12
C LYS A 112 -19.27 -18.94 3.70
#